data_AF-A0A845CDM4-F1
#
_entry.id   AF-A0A845CDM4-F1
#
_cell.length_a   1.000
_cell.length_b   1.000
_cell.length_c   1.000
_cell.angle_alpha   90.00
_cell.angle_beta   90.00
_cell.angle_gamma   90.00
#
_symmetry.space_group_name_H-M   'P 1'
#
loop_
_entity.id
_entity.type
_entity.pdbx_description
1 polymer ?
#
loop_
_entity_poly.entity_id
_entity_poly.type
_entity_poly.pdbx_seq_one_letter_code
_entity_poly.pdbx_strand_id
1 'polypeptide(L)'
;MTNLLGDWNFLQSWWWKPYLKPLIGLGWFAGVIALGAIIFFAVMGSARLSEYRNALFPPKEPEIPEDEAALVDFMESFFPEVSEEEVLLMEQILDDVINEDIHPQMAREIEARGIPVRLLTLPPPEIVRAVGCYPVAVWIPRLNAIEIYASVVKSECRRDPRRYREKIGDLLLHEIGHALGLDEPKIKDFGV
;
A
#
# COMPACT_ATOMS: atom_id res chain seq x y z
N MET A 1 -26.53 -41.94 -70.50
CA MET A 1 -25.69 -41.71 -69.31
C MET A 1 -25.78 -40.24 -68.96
N THR A 2 -26.63 -39.91 -68.00
CA THR A 2 -26.95 -38.55 -67.58
C THR A 2 -26.29 -38.26 -66.23
N ASN A 3 -25.50 -37.19 -66.21
CA ASN A 3 -25.07 -36.35 -65.08
C ASN A 3 -25.31 -36.92 -63.67
N LEU A 4 -24.27 -37.57 -63.14
CA LEU A 4 -24.11 -37.83 -61.72
C LEU A 4 -22.66 -37.50 -61.36
N LEU A 5 -22.38 -36.21 -61.24
CA LEU A 5 -21.31 -35.65 -60.42
C LEU A 5 -21.55 -34.14 -60.41
N GLY A 6 -22.02 -33.68 -59.24
CA GLY A 6 -22.37 -32.30 -58.99
C GLY A 6 -21.21 -31.36 -59.33
N ASP A 7 -21.61 -30.23 -59.86
CA ASP A 7 -20.81 -29.06 -60.15
C ASP A 7 -20.00 -28.65 -58.90
N TRP A 8 -18.73 -29.08 -58.82
CA TRP A 8 -17.80 -28.74 -57.73
C TRP A 8 -17.29 -27.30 -57.92
N ASN A 9 -18.21 -26.34 -57.88
CA ASN A 9 -17.91 -24.91 -57.85
C ASN A 9 -17.41 -24.42 -56.48
N PHE A 10 -17.21 -25.31 -55.51
CA PHE A 10 -16.76 -24.97 -54.14
C PHE A 10 -15.41 -24.20 -54.08
N LEU A 11 -14.59 -24.31 -55.12
CA LEU A 11 -13.28 -23.64 -55.24
C LEU A 11 -13.32 -22.29 -55.97
N GLN A 12 -14.50 -21.72 -56.26
CA GLN A 12 -14.57 -20.37 -56.81
C GLN A 12 -14.19 -19.33 -55.74
N SER A 13 -13.08 -18.62 -55.97
CA SER A 13 -12.45 -17.67 -55.04
C SER A 13 -13.31 -16.48 -54.57
N TRP A 14 -14.50 -16.29 -55.13
CA TRP A 14 -15.41 -15.19 -54.78
C TRP A 14 -16.04 -15.43 -53.40
N TRP A 15 -16.47 -16.65 -53.08
CA TRP A 15 -17.49 -16.86 -52.04
C TRP A 15 -16.91 -16.74 -50.63
N TRP A 16 -15.62 -17.06 -50.49
CA TRP A 16 -14.89 -17.03 -49.21
C TRP A 16 -14.20 -15.70 -48.94
N LYS A 17 -13.94 -14.87 -49.97
CA LYS A 17 -13.30 -13.56 -49.85
C LYS A 17 -13.98 -12.60 -48.85
N PRO A 18 -15.32 -12.48 -48.79
CA PRO A 18 -15.96 -11.59 -47.82
C PRO A 18 -15.85 -12.09 -46.36
N TYR A 19 -15.66 -13.40 -46.14
CA TYR A 19 -15.56 -14.00 -44.81
C TYR A 19 -14.12 -14.15 -44.30
N LEU A 20 -13.13 -14.19 -45.20
CA LEU A 20 -11.73 -14.37 -44.82
C LEU A 20 -11.18 -13.18 -44.01
N LYS A 21 -11.51 -11.95 -44.40
CA LYS A 21 -11.10 -10.73 -43.68
C LYS A 21 -11.63 -10.67 -42.23
N PRO A 22 -12.93 -10.87 -41.97
CA PRO A 22 -13.42 -10.88 -40.59
C PRO A 22 -12.88 -12.05 -39.77
N LEU A 23 -12.61 -13.21 -40.38
CA LEU A 23 -11.95 -14.34 -39.70
C LEU A 23 -10.50 -14.03 -39.30
N ILE A 24 -9.73 -13.38 -40.16
CA ILE A 24 -8.37 -12.90 -39.84
C ILE A 24 -8.42 -11.84 -38.73
N GLY A 25 -9.39 -10.91 -38.80
CA GLY A 25 -9.61 -9.91 -37.75
C GLY A 25 -9.97 -10.52 -36.39
N LEU A 26 -10.84 -11.54 -36.39
CA LEU A 26 -11.18 -12.33 -35.19
C LEU A 26 -9.98 -13.08 -34.64
N GLY A 27 -9.17 -13.71 -35.50
CA GLY A 27 -7.95 -14.40 -35.10
C GLY A 27 -6.93 -13.43 -34.48
N TRP A 28 -6.76 -12.25 -35.06
CA TRP A 28 -5.89 -11.21 -34.52
C TRP A 28 -6.38 -10.69 -33.16
N PHE A 29 -7.69 -10.40 -33.04
CA PHE A 29 -8.30 -9.95 -31.79
C PHE A 29 -8.20 -11.00 -30.68
N ALA A 30 -8.50 -12.26 -30.98
CA ALA A 30 -8.33 -13.36 -30.05
C ALA A 30 -6.85 -13.52 -29.62
N GLY A 31 -5.91 -13.33 -30.55
CA GLY A 31 -4.48 -13.32 -30.25
C GLY A 31 -4.06 -12.22 -29.29
N VAL A 32 -4.56 -11.00 -29.47
CA VAL A 32 -4.30 -9.86 -28.56
C VAL A 32 -4.86 -10.13 -27.17
N ILE A 33 -6.09 -10.65 -27.08
CA ILE A 33 -6.70 -11.03 -25.79
C ILE A 33 -5.88 -12.13 -25.10
N ALA A 34 -5.48 -13.17 -25.83
CA ALA A 34 -4.67 -14.25 -25.28
C ALA A 34 -3.31 -13.74 -24.77
N LEU A 35 -2.65 -12.85 -25.52
CA LEU A 35 -1.40 -12.24 -25.10
C LEU A 35 -1.57 -11.38 -23.83
N GLY A 36 -2.63 -10.57 -23.78
CA GLY A 36 -2.97 -9.79 -22.59
C GLY A 36 -3.23 -10.67 -21.37
N ALA A 37 -3.95 -11.79 -21.54
CA ALA A 37 -4.18 -12.76 -20.48
C ALA A 37 -2.87 -13.41 -20.00
N ILE A 38 -1.98 -13.80 -20.90
CA ILE A 38 -0.67 -14.38 -20.55
C ILE A 38 0.16 -13.38 -19.74
N ILE A 39 0.24 -12.13 -20.17
CA ILE A 39 0.96 -11.07 -19.45
C ILE A 39 0.34 -10.86 -18.06
N PHE A 40 -0.99 -10.78 -17.98
CA PHE A 40 -1.71 -10.64 -16.71
C PHE A 40 -1.41 -11.80 -15.75
N PHE A 41 -1.49 -13.05 -16.22
CA PHE A 41 -1.18 -14.22 -15.39
C PHE A 41 0.30 -14.31 -15.01
N ALA A 42 1.22 -13.87 -15.88
CA ALA A 42 2.65 -13.81 -15.54
C ALA A 42 2.92 -12.77 -14.45
N VAL A 43 2.33 -11.58 -14.54
CA VAL A 43 2.44 -10.53 -13.52
C VAL A 43 1.81 -10.99 -12.21
N MET A 44 0.58 -11.50 -12.22
CA MET A 44 -0.07 -12.05 -11.02
C MET A 44 0.67 -13.25 -10.42
N GLY A 45 1.23 -14.12 -11.27
CA GLY A 45 2.00 -15.29 -10.83
C GLY A 45 3.31 -14.90 -10.16
N SER A 46 4.03 -13.90 -10.70
CA SER A 46 5.25 -13.37 -10.09
C SER A 46 4.98 -12.65 -8.76
N ALA A 47 3.88 -11.90 -8.66
CA ALA A 47 3.44 -11.30 -7.39
C ALA A 47 3.16 -12.38 -6.33
N ARG A 48 2.38 -13.40 -6.68
CA ARG A 48 2.10 -14.54 -5.77
C ARG A 48 3.35 -15.32 -5.40
N LEU A 49 4.26 -15.58 -6.35
CA LEU A 49 5.53 -16.25 -6.07
C LEU A 49 6.42 -15.44 -5.12
N SER A 50 6.41 -14.11 -5.24
CA SER A 50 7.09 -13.23 -4.28
C SER A 50 6.47 -13.36 -2.89
N GLU A 51 5.14 -13.40 -2.78
CA GLU A 51 4.44 -13.60 -1.50
C GLU A 51 4.77 -14.97 -0.88
N TYR A 52 4.73 -16.06 -1.66
CA TYR A 52 5.12 -17.39 -1.20
C TYR A 52 6.60 -17.46 -0.80
N ARG A 53 7.49 -16.84 -1.56
CA ARG A 53 8.91 -16.75 -1.22
C ARG A 53 9.12 -16.04 0.11
N ASN A 54 8.42 -14.93 0.33
CA ASN A 54 8.50 -14.17 1.58
C ASN A 54 7.84 -14.94 2.75
N ALA A 55 6.83 -15.77 2.50
CA ALA A 55 6.23 -16.62 3.52
C ALA A 55 7.15 -17.78 3.94
N LEU A 56 7.92 -18.35 2.99
CA LEU A 56 8.86 -19.45 3.25
C LEU A 56 10.21 -18.97 3.78
N PHE A 57 10.65 -17.80 3.31
CA PHE A 57 11.89 -17.15 3.69
C PHE A 57 11.56 -15.70 4.06
N PRO A 58 10.98 -15.47 5.25
CA PRO A 58 10.77 -14.12 5.73
C PRO A 58 12.13 -13.42 5.73
N PRO A 59 12.23 -12.19 5.19
CA PRO A 59 13.45 -11.43 5.33
C PRO A 59 13.79 -11.36 6.82
N LYS A 60 15.03 -11.70 7.18
CA LYS A 60 15.48 -11.62 8.57
C LYS A 60 15.26 -10.17 9.02
N GLU A 61 14.38 -9.96 10.01
CA GLU A 61 14.22 -8.63 10.57
C GLU A 61 15.59 -8.17 11.08
N PRO A 62 16.03 -6.95 10.72
CA PRO A 62 17.30 -6.45 11.19
C PRO A 62 17.29 -6.45 12.72
N GLU A 63 18.29 -7.10 13.31
CA GLU A 63 18.46 -7.11 14.77
C GLU A 63 18.61 -5.66 15.26
N ILE A 64 17.80 -5.29 16.25
CA ILE A 64 17.84 -3.94 16.85
C ILE A 64 19.16 -3.83 17.62
N PRO A 65 20.05 -2.89 17.26
CA PRO A 65 21.31 -2.71 17.99
C PRO A 65 21.07 -2.43 19.49
N GLU A 66 21.82 -3.13 20.36
CA GLU A 66 21.75 -2.93 21.81
C GLU A 66 22.38 -1.61 22.27
N ASP A 67 23.35 -1.09 21.51
CA ASP A 67 23.99 0.20 21.77
C ASP A 67 23.15 1.34 21.19
N GLU A 68 23.01 2.44 21.94
CA GLU A 68 22.14 3.55 21.58
C GLU A 68 22.69 4.32 20.37
N ALA A 69 23.99 4.59 20.34
CA ALA A 69 24.63 5.27 19.22
C ALA A 69 24.55 4.41 17.95
N ALA A 70 24.83 3.11 18.06
CA ALA A 70 24.69 2.18 16.95
C ALA A 70 23.25 2.09 16.42
N LEU A 71 22.25 2.20 17.30
CA LEU A 71 20.83 2.21 16.90
C LEU A 71 20.48 3.51 16.14
N VAL A 72 20.93 4.67 16.61
CA VAL A 72 20.73 5.95 15.90
C VAL A 72 21.37 5.90 14.52
N ASP A 73 22.65 5.54 14.44
CA ASP A 73 23.38 5.42 13.17
C ASP A 73 22.70 4.42 12.23
N PHE A 74 22.23 3.30 12.77
CA PHE A 74 21.47 2.32 12.00
C PHE A 74 20.19 2.92 11.42
N MET A 75 19.36 3.57 12.26
CA MET A 75 18.10 4.15 11.83
C MET A 75 18.29 5.24 10.76
N GLU A 76 19.29 6.11 10.93
CA GLU A 76 19.62 7.16 9.95
C GLU A 76 20.12 6.58 8.63
N SER A 77 20.82 5.44 8.65
CA SER A 77 21.27 4.76 7.42
C SER A 77 20.18 3.91 6.75
N PHE A 78 19.26 3.36 7.54
CA PHE A 78 18.26 2.40 7.09
C PHE A 78 17.01 3.10 6.54
N PHE A 79 16.55 4.16 7.22
CA PHE A 79 15.36 4.90 6.81
C PHE A 79 15.72 6.06 5.87
N PRO A 80 14.84 6.40 4.92
CA PRO A 80 15.08 7.51 4.02
C PRO A 80 15.04 8.83 4.79
N GLU A 81 16.01 9.70 4.52
CA GLU A 81 15.96 11.11 4.93
C GLU A 81 14.68 11.77 4.42
N VAL A 82 14.10 12.66 5.24
CA VAL A 82 12.88 13.43 4.93
C VAL A 82 13.27 14.89 4.82
N SER A 83 13.03 15.53 3.67
CA SER A 83 13.33 16.95 3.49
C SER A 83 12.37 17.84 4.28
N GLU A 84 12.74 19.10 4.50
CA GLU A 84 11.86 20.08 5.16
C GLU A 84 10.51 20.24 4.41
N GLU A 85 10.52 20.21 3.07
CA GLU A 85 9.29 20.27 2.28
C GLU A 85 8.42 19.03 2.46
N GLU A 86 9.02 17.86 2.63
CA GLU A 86 8.29 16.63 2.91
C GLU A 86 7.71 16.62 4.33
N VAL A 87 8.43 17.16 5.32
CA VAL A 87 7.91 17.36 6.68
C VAL A 87 6.69 18.25 6.64
N LEU A 88 6.78 19.43 6.00
CA LEU A 88 5.66 20.37 5.87
C LEU A 88 4.45 19.74 5.16
N LEU A 89 4.69 18.95 4.11
CA LEU A 89 3.64 18.23 3.42
C LEU A 89 2.96 17.20 4.35
N MET A 90 3.74 16.44 5.12
CA MET A 90 3.18 15.45 6.05
C MET A 90 2.45 16.11 7.22
N GLU A 91 2.92 17.25 7.72
CA GLU A 91 2.21 18.05 8.73
C GLU A 91 0.88 18.56 8.20
N GLN A 92 0.86 19.09 6.97
CA GLN A 92 -0.38 19.52 6.33
C GLN A 92 -1.36 18.35 6.16
N ILE A 93 -0.86 17.20 5.69
CA ILE A 93 -1.68 15.99 5.55
C ILE A 93 -2.22 15.54 6.92
N LEU A 94 -1.41 15.58 7.96
CA LEU A 94 -1.83 15.23 9.31
C LEU A 94 -2.96 16.14 9.80
N ASP A 95 -2.82 17.45 9.60
CA ASP A 95 -3.87 18.42 9.93
C ASP A 95 -5.15 18.15 9.14
N ASP A 96 -5.04 17.90 7.83
CA ASP A 96 -6.21 17.60 6.99
C ASP A 96 -6.89 16.30 7.46
N VAL A 97 -6.12 15.25 7.77
CA VAL A 97 -6.66 13.96 8.28
C VAL A 97 -7.42 14.17 9.59
N ILE A 98 -6.87 14.94 10.53
CA ILE A 98 -7.51 15.23 11.82
C ILE A 98 -8.85 15.96 11.62
N ASN A 99 -8.89 16.90 10.67
CA ASN A 99 -10.04 17.77 10.47
C ASN A 99 -11.10 17.21 9.53
N GLU A 100 -10.71 16.38 8.56
CA GLU A 100 -11.58 15.97 7.44
C GLU A 100 -11.86 14.47 7.41
N ASP A 101 -10.87 13.62 7.75
CA ASP A 101 -10.97 12.17 7.55
C ASP A 101 -11.38 11.44 8.83
N ILE A 102 -11.02 11.98 9.99
CA ILE A 102 -11.41 11.40 11.28
C ILE A 102 -12.87 11.69 11.59
N HIS A 103 -13.60 10.69 12.08
CA HIS A 103 -14.96 10.86 12.55
C HIS A 103 -15.07 12.00 13.58
N PRO A 104 -16.00 12.98 13.43
CA PRO A 104 -16.01 14.20 14.25
C PRO A 104 -16.10 13.98 15.75
N GLN A 105 -16.71 12.88 16.20
CA GLN A 105 -16.74 12.54 17.63
C GLN A 105 -15.35 12.18 18.18
N MET A 106 -14.54 11.50 17.37
CA MET A 106 -13.20 11.09 17.76
C MET A 106 -12.26 12.30 17.78
N ALA A 107 -12.35 13.19 16.79
CA ALA A 107 -11.62 14.46 16.79
C ALA A 107 -11.93 15.30 18.06
N ARG A 108 -13.20 15.39 18.46
CA ARG A 108 -13.60 16.06 19.71
C ARG A 108 -13.06 15.38 20.97
N GLU A 109 -12.98 14.05 21.00
CA GLU A 109 -12.40 13.33 22.14
C GLU A 109 -10.90 13.57 22.27
N ILE A 110 -10.16 13.60 21.15
CA ILE A 110 -8.73 13.96 21.14
C ILE A 110 -8.54 15.37 21.71
N GLU A 111 -9.33 16.33 21.21
CA GLU A 111 -9.27 17.72 21.65
C GLU A 111 -9.65 17.85 23.13
N ALA A 112 -10.74 17.22 23.56
CA ALA A 112 -11.21 17.25 24.95
C ALA A 112 -10.21 16.62 25.93
N ARG A 113 -9.50 15.58 25.51
CA ARG A 113 -8.44 14.92 26.31
C ARG A 113 -7.09 15.61 26.17
N GLY A 114 -6.97 16.61 25.31
CA GLY A 114 -5.72 17.33 25.04
C GLY A 114 -4.61 16.38 24.62
N ILE A 115 -4.89 15.43 23.74
CA ILE A 115 -3.90 14.48 23.21
C ILE A 115 -3.17 15.13 22.03
N PRO A 116 -1.91 15.61 22.20
CA PRO A 116 -1.11 16.07 21.08
C PRO A 116 -0.78 14.93 20.11
N VAL A 117 -0.92 15.20 18.82
CA VAL A 117 -0.36 14.37 17.74
C VAL A 117 0.89 15.07 17.22
N ARG A 118 2.02 14.37 17.18
CA ARG A 118 3.33 14.93 16.83
C ARG A 118 3.92 14.19 15.65
N LEU A 119 4.42 14.94 14.67
CA LEU A 119 5.26 14.39 13.61
C LEU A 119 6.72 14.55 14.00
N LEU A 120 7.46 13.44 14.04
CA LEU A 120 8.89 13.40 14.32
C LEU A 120 9.61 12.73 13.15
N THR A 121 10.89 13.02 12.94
CA THR A 121 11.63 12.44 11.81
C THR A 121 11.84 10.94 11.97
N LEU A 122 12.32 10.51 13.15
CA LEU A 122 12.63 9.12 13.49
C LEU A 122 12.15 8.80 14.92
N PRO A 123 11.89 7.51 15.23
CA PRO A 123 11.56 7.10 16.59
C PRO A 123 12.76 7.27 17.52
N PRO A 124 12.57 7.80 18.73
CA PRO A 124 13.62 7.83 19.74
C PRO A 124 14.09 6.41 20.11
N PRO A 125 15.38 6.19 20.39
CA PRO A 125 15.92 4.88 20.78
C PRO A 125 15.15 4.20 21.92
N GLU A 126 14.71 4.96 22.93
CA GLU A 126 13.95 4.44 24.06
C GLU A 126 12.57 3.91 23.65
N ILE A 127 11.96 4.49 22.62
CA ILE A 127 10.68 4.03 22.08
C ILE A 127 10.87 2.75 21.30
N VAL A 128 11.88 2.69 20.42
CA VAL A 128 12.23 1.47 19.66
C VAL A 128 12.46 0.30 20.61
N ARG A 129 13.20 0.52 21.70
CA ARG A 129 13.46 -0.52 22.72
C ARG A 129 12.21 -0.92 23.48
N ALA A 130 11.35 0.03 23.84
CA ALA A 130 10.12 -0.24 24.58
C ALA A 130 9.12 -1.04 23.75
N VAL A 131 9.01 -0.76 22.46
CA VAL A 131 8.12 -1.44 21.53
C VAL A 131 8.72 -2.76 21.04
N GLY A 132 10.05 -2.84 20.93
CA GLY A 132 10.77 -4.00 20.39
C GLY A 132 10.78 -4.06 18.86
N CYS A 133 10.39 -2.98 18.19
CA CYS A 133 10.47 -2.81 16.73
C CYS A 133 10.61 -1.32 16.38
N TYR A 134 10.66 -0.99 15.09
CA TYR A 134 10.67 0.39 14.59
C TYR A 134 9.22 0.84 14.32
N PRO A 135 8.54 1.51 15.27
CA PRO A 135 7.16 1.91 15.08
C PRO A 135 7.03 2.97 13.99
N VAL A 136 5.90 2.98 13.29
CA VAL A 136 5.54 4.03 12.34
C VAL A 136 4.76 5.14 13.05
N ALA A 137 3.89 4.73 13.98
CA ALA A 137 3.24 5.60 14.94
C ALA A 137 3.14 4.86 16.28
N VAL A 138 2.99 5.60 17.38
CA VAL A 138 2.80 5.02 18.71
C VAL A 138 2.07 5.99 19.64
N TRP A 139 1.09 5.47 20.37
CA TRP A 139 0.52 6.10 21.55
C TRP A 139 1.46 5.96 22.74
N ILE A 140 1.86 7.08 23.35
CA ILE A 140 2.75 7.12 24.50
C ILE A 140 1.98 7.61 25.73
N PRO A 141 1.48 6.70 26.60
CA PRO A 141 0.66 7.06 27.75
C PRO A 141 1.31 8.08 28.70
N ARG A 142 2.64 7.95 28.91
CA ARG A 142 3.40 8.86 29.79
C ARG A 142 3.49 10.30 29.28
N LEU A 143 3.37 10.50 27.97
CA LEU A 143 3.40 11.83 27.33
C LEU A 143 2.00 12.33 26.98
N ASN A 144 0.98 11.49 27.16
CA ASN A 144 -0.36 11.70 26.65
C ASN A 144 -0.34 12.07 25.15
N ALA A 145 0.58 11.52 24.37
CA ALA A 145 0.85 11.94 22.99
C ALA A 145 0.83 10.77 22.01
N ILE A 146 0.36 11.03 20.79
CA ILE A 146 0.55 10.15 19.64
C ILE A 146 1.73 10.70 18.84
N GLU A 147 2.74 9.87 18.62
CA GLU A 147 3.90 10.22 17.79
C GLU A 147 3.83 9.46 16.47
N ILE A 148 4.08 10.16 15.36
CA ILE A 148 4.16 9.60 14.00
C ILE A 148 5.56 9.89 13.46
N TYR A 149 6.21 8.89 12.87
CA TYR A 149 7.61 8.97 12.44
C TYR A 149 7.72 9.07 10.91
N ALA A 150 8.02 10.27 10.42
CA ALA A 150 7.99 10.65 9.00
C ALA A 150 8.86 9.76 8.11
N SER A 151 10.07 9.41 8.55
CA SER A 151 10.99 8.58 7.75
C SER A 151 10.46 7.15 7.57
N VAL A 152 9.76 6.64 8.59
CA VAL A 152 9.13 5.31 8.56
C VAL A 152 7.89 5.35 7.67
N VAL A 153 7.05 6.39 7.78
CA VAL A 153 5.92 6.63 6.85
C VAL A 153 6.40 6.68 5.40
N LYS A 154 7.44 7.47 5.11
CA LYS A 154 8.06 7.57 3.78
C LYS A 154 8.54 6.21 3.27
N SER A 155 9.16 5.41 4.14
CA SER A 155 9.61 4.06 3.80
C SER A 155 8.44 3.13 3.44
N GLU A 156 7.40 3.05 4.28
CA GLU A 156 6.25 2.17 4.06
C GLU A 156 5.37 2.57 2.87
N CYS A 157 5.26 3.87 2.61
CA CYS A 157 4.60 4.41 1.43
C CYS A 157 5.47 4.27 0.16
N ARG A 158 6.64 3.62 0.23
CA ARG A 158 7.57 3.44 -0.89
C ARG A 158 7.98 4.77 -1.55
N ARG A 159 8.08 5.83 -0.74
CA ARG A 159 8.40 7.20 -1.17
C ARG A 159 7.38 7.78 -2.16
N ASP A 160 6.13 7.31 -2.12
CA ASP A 160 5.02 7.89 -2.89
C ASP A 160 4.18 8.81 -1.97
N PRO A 161 4.27 10.14 -2.14
CA PRO A 161 3.53 11.09 -1.31
C PRO A 161 2.02 10.96 -1.42
N ARG A 162 1.51 10.40 -2.52
CA ARG A 162 0.05 10.21 -2.72
C ARG A 162 -0.55 9.22 -1.73
N ARG A 163 0.30 8.39 -1.10
CA ARG A 163 -0.12 7.36 -0.13
C ARG A 163 0.01 7.82 1.32
N TYR A 164 0.57 9.00 1.58
CA TYR A 164 0.79 9.49 2.95
C TYR A 164 -0.53 9.72 3.67
N ARG A 165 -1.55 10.29 3.01
CA ARG A 165 -2.84 10.60 3.64
C ARG A 165 -3.55 9.36 4.15
N GLU A 166 -3.74 8.35 3.28
CA GLU A 166 -4.34 7.06 3.66
C GLU A 166 -3.55 6.43 4.82
N LYS A 167 -2.22 6.40 4.71
CA LYS A 167 -1.37 5.80 5.74
C LYS A 167 -1.45 6.54 7.09
N ILE A 168 -1.38 7.86 7.08
CA ILE A 168 -1.46 8.69 8.30
C ILE A 168 -2.85 8.56 8.93
N GLY A 169 -3.92 8.54 8.12
CA GLY A 169 -5.29 8.27 8.59
C GLY A 169 -5.42 6.94 9.32
N ASP A 170 -4.97 5.85 8.69
CA ASP A 170 -4.99 4.51 9.28
C ASP A 170 -4.22 4.43 10.60
N LEU A 171 -3.01 5.00 10.62
CA LEU A 171 -2.16 5.02 11.82
C LEU A 171 -2.82 5.81 12.94
N LEU A 172 -3.36 6.98 12.63
CA LEU A 172 -3.94 7.86 13.61
C LEU A 172 -5.20 7.24 14.24
N LEU A 173 -6.07 6.63 13.44
CA LEU A 173 -7.22 5.85 13.94
C LEU A 173 -6.79 4.71 14.87
N HIS A 174 -5.75 3.97 14.49
CA HIS A 174 -5.22 2.88 15.30
C HIS A 174 -4.73 3.38 16.66
N GLU A 175 -3.88 4.42 16.68
CA GLU A 175 -3.29 4.94 17.93
C GLU A 175 -4.32 5.68 18.80
N ILE A 176 -5.30 6.35 18.21
CA ILE A 176 -6.42 6.92 18.97
C ILE A 176 -7.24 5.80 19.61
N GLY A 177 -7.46 4.69 18.92
CA GLY A 177 -8.08 3.50 19.49
C GLY A 177 -7.38 3.06 20.78
N HIS A 178 -6.05 2.96 20.77
CA HIS A 178 -5.25 2.67 21.97
C HIS A 178 -5.39 3.73 23.05
N ALA A 179 -5.34 5.02 22.67
CA ALA A 179 -5.49 6.13 23.62
C ALA A 179 -6.86 6.17 24.31
N LEU A 180 -7.90 5.71 23.62
CA LEU A 180 -9.27 5.63 24.13
C LEU A 180 -9.58 4.30 24.82
N GLY A 181 -8.68 3.32 24.78
CA GLY A 181 -8.91 1.97 25.31
C GLY A 181 -9.96 1.20 24.50
N LEU A 182 -10.05 1.48 23.20
CA LEU A 182 -10.94 0.79 22.27
C LEU A 182 -10.21 -0.40 21.63
N ASP A 183 -10.77 -1.59 21.76
CA ASP A 183 -10.25 -2.80 21.12
C ASP A 183 -10.31 -2.69 19.58
N GLU A 184 -9.37 -3.30 18.85
CA GLU A 184 -9.30 -3.27 17.37
C GLU A 184 -10.63 -3.48 16.61
N PRO A 185 -11.56 -4.36 17.04
CA PRO A 185 -12.85 -4.52 16.39
C PRO A 185 -13.72 -3.24 16.42
N LYS A 186 -13.59 -2.43 17.48
CA LYS A 186 -14.37 -1.19 17.67
C LYS A 186 -13.82 -0.03 16.84
N ILE A 187 -12.53 -0.04 16.51
CA ILE A 187 -11.90 0.99 15.66
C ILE A 187 -12.49 0.95 14.24
N LYS A 188 -12.84 -0.24 13.73
CA LYS A 188 -13.46 -0.41 12.41
C LYS A 188 -14.84 0.24 12.28
N ASP A 189 -15.56 0.42 13.38
CA ASP A 189 -16.85 1.11 13.40
C ASP A 189 -16.70 2.64 13.19
N PHE A 190 -15.48 3.16 13.30
CA PHE A 190 -15.12 4.57 13.13
C PHE A 190 -14.33 4.86 11.85
N GLY A 191 -14.34 3.90 10.91
CA GLY A 191 -13.53 3.78 9.67
C GLY A 191 -13.00 5.03 8.95
N VAL A 192 -11.97 4.79 8.11
CA VAL A 192 -11.66 5.58 6.90
C VAL A 192 -12.51 5.08 5.74
#